data_AF-A0A316FGD0-F1
#
_entry.id   AF-A0A316FGD0-F1
#
_cell.length_a   1.000
_cell.length_b   1.000
_cell.length_c   1.000
_cell.angle_alpha   90.00
_cell.angle_beta   90.00
_cell.angle_gamma   90.00
#
_symmetry.space_group_name_H-M   'P 1'
#
loop_
_entity.id
_entity.type
_entity.pdbx_description
1 polymer ?
#
loop_
_entity_poly.entity_id
_entity_poly.type
_entity_poly.pdbx_seq_one_letter_code
_entity_poly.pdbx_strand_id
1 'polypeptide(L)'
;MAITSRRDVLRYSAAGVVTAATAAVGVQGVTSADSAAAPQSAAADPRDFDETYKRKKIKGKHNAGGKHELQINNRKLALTSISTLFFPEDGSAPHVGVGYISAVNHYDPVEIDETANRDGLKKLAKKIVDILGDAELSDEAAQEHRH
;
A
#
# COMPACT_ATOMS: atom_id res chain seq x y z
N MET A 1 17.90 32.02 -28.47
CA MET A 1 16.50 31.62 -28.21
C MET A 1 16.18 30.43 -29.11
N ALA A 2 16.12 29.23 -28.54
CA ALA A 2 15.75 28.01 -29.24
C ALA A 2 14.46 27.49 -28.59
N ILE A 3 13.38 27.44 -29.36
CA ILE A 3 12.08 26.94 -28.92
C ILE A 3 12.06 25.45 -29.30
N THR A 4 12.33 24.56 -28.36
CA THR A 4 12.25 23.12 -28.60
C THR A 4 10.95 22.59 -28.02
N SER A 5 9.97 22.36 -28.91
CA SER A 5 8.68 21.73 -28.64
C SER A 5 8.87 20.28 -28.18
N ARG A 6 8.33 19.92 -27.01
CA ARG A 6 8.41 18.58 -26.40
C ARG A 6 7.19 17.71 -26.72
N ARG A 7 6.81 17.65 -27.99
CA ARG A 7 5.82 16.71 -28.51
C ARG A 7 6.34 16.14 -29.81
N ASP A 8 6.20 14.82 -29.97
CA ASP A 8 6.81 13.92 -30.96
C ASP A 8 8.12 13.29 -30.41
N VAL A 9 8.26 11.99 -30.17
CA VAL A 9 7.72 10.82 -30.87
C VAL A 9 7.69 9.63 -29.90
N LEU A 10 6.52 9.03 -29.68
CA LEU A 10 6.42 7.61 -29.33
C LEU A 10 6.70 6.80 -30.60
N ARG A 11 7.58 5.79 -30.53
CA ARG A 11 7.35 4.42 -31.06
C ARG A 11 8.63 3.56 -31.03
N TYR A 12 8.40 2.29 -30.73
CA TYR A 12 9.11 1.07 -31.19
C TYR A 12 10.04 0.31 -30.22
N SER A 13 9.39 -0.60 -29.48
CA SER A 13 9.67 -2.05 -29.33
C SER A 13 11.01 -2.67 -29.76
N ALA A 14 11.63 -3.40 -28.83
CA ALA A 14 12.46 -4.60 -29.06
C ALA A 14 12.38 -5.49 -27.81
N ALA A 15 11.61 -6.59 -27.83
CA ALA A 15 12.03 -7.96 -28.14
C ALA A 15 13.04 -8.55 -27.13
N GLY A 16 12.55 -9.33 -26.17
CA GLY A 16 13.35 -10.02 -25.15
C GLY A 16 12.90 -11.46 -24.94
N VAL A 17 13.61 -12.38 -25.60
CA VAL A 17 13.98 -13.76 -25.24
C VAL A 17 12.96 -14.60 -24.43
N VAL A 18 12.37 -15.61 -25.09
CA VAL A 18 11.75 -16.76 -24.41
C VAL A 18 12.73 -17.94 -24.46
N THR A 19 13.26 -18.30 -23.29
CA THR A 19 14.12 -19.46 -23.07
C THR A 19 13.29 -20.75 -23.12
N ALA A 20 13.79 -21.73 -23.87
CA ALA A 20 13.23 -23.07 -23.96
C ALA A 20 13.28 -23.81 -22.62
N ALA A 21 12.18 -24.47 -22.26
CA ALA A 21 12.17 -25.54 -21.26
C ALA A 21 11.45 -26.75 -21.86
N THR A 22 12.23 -27.74 -22.24
CA THR A 22 11.79 -29.12 -22.46
C THR A 22 11.38 -29.74 -21.13
N ALA A 23 10.16 -30.25 -21.03
CA ALA A 23 9.77 -31.18 -19.96
C ALA A 23 8.78 -32.22 -20.50
N ALA A 24 9.33 -33.42 -20.69
CA ALA A 24 8.81 -34.76 -20.44
C ALA A 24 7.31 -35.06 -20.68
N VAL A 25 7.12 -36.06 -21.55
CA VAL A 25 5.97 -36.96 -21.67
C VAL A 25 5.51 -37.47 -20.30
N GLY A 26 4.21 -37.34 -20.02
CA GLY A 26 3.55 -37.89 -18.84
C GLY A 26 2.09 -38.23 -19.12
N VAL A 27 1.86 -39.50 -19.43
CA VAL A 27 0.64 -40.32 -19.34
C VAL A 27 -0.69 -39.59 -19.01
N GLN A 28 -1.67 -39.69 -19.93
CA GLN A 28 -3.08 -39.45 -19.66
C GLN A 28 -3.59 -40.46 -18.61
N GLY A 29 -3.67 -40.02 -17.36
CA GLY A 29 -4.36 -40.72 -16.28
C GLY A 29 -5.72 -40.06 -16.02
N VAL A 30 -6.80 -40.73 -16.43
CA VAL A 30 -8.17 -40.39 -16.05
C VAL A 30 -8.35 -40.70 -14.56
N THR A 31 -8.38 -39.67 -13.72
CA THR A 31 -8.97 -39.74 -12.38
C THR A 31 -9.61 -38.40 -12.06
N SER A 32 -10.92 -38.42 -11.81
CA SER A 32 -11.67 -37.30 -11.25
C SER A 32 -11.05 -36.88 -9.93
N ALA A 33 -10.54 -35.65 -9.86
CA ALA A 33 -10.22 -34.99 -8.61
C ALA A 33 -11.08 -33.75 -8.54
N ASP A 34 -12.05 -33.80 -7.62
CA ASP A 34 -12.85 -32.69 -7.15
C ASP A 34 -11.92 -31.52 -6.83
N SER A 35 -11.80 -30.58 -7.76
CA SER A 35 -10.94 -29.42 -7.61
C SER A 35 -11.69 -28.44 -6.73
N ALA A 36 -11.56 -28.64 -5.41
CA ALA A 36 -11.78 -27.59 -4.44
C ALA A 36 -10.91 -26.41 -4.88
N ALA A 37 -11.55 -25.40 -5.46
CA ALA A 37 -10.90 -24.19 -5.89
C ALA A 37 -10.15 -23.61 -4.69
N ALA A 38 -8.82 -23.66 -4.74
CA ALA A 38 -7.99 -22.93 -3.80
C ALA A 38 -8.45 -21.47 -3.85
N PRO A 39 -8.70 -20.80 -2.71
CA PRO A 39 -9.09 -19.40 -2.72
C PRO A 39 -7.98 -18.64 -3.45
N GLN A 40 -8.32 -18.03 -4.59
CA GLN A 40 -7.42 -17.13 -5.31
C GLN A 40 -6.95 -16.09 -4.30
N SER A 41 -5.68 -16.19 -3.90
CA SER A 41 -5.02 -15.11 -3.19
C SER A 41 -5.21 -13.87 -4.06
N ALA A 42 -5.95 -12.89 -3.55
CA ALA A 42 -6.03 -11.59 -4.20
C ALA A 42 -4.59 -11.14 -4.49
N ALA A 43 -4.35 -10.62 -5.69
CA ALA A 43 -3.05 -10.07 -6.03
C ALA A 43 -2.70 -8.99 -5.00
N ALA A 44 -1.54 -9.10 -4.36
CA ALA A 44 -1.07 -8.11 -3.40
C ALA A 44 -0.99 -6.74 -4.09
N ASP A 45 -1.48 -5.68 -3.43
CA ASP A 45 -1.41 -4.33 -3.99
C ASP A 45 0.08 -3.94 -4.04
N PRO A 46 0.59 -3.37 -5.13
CA PRO A 46 1.99 -2.94 -5.21
C PRO A 46 2.39 -1.89 -4.15
N ARG A 47 1.41 -1.27 -3.47
CA ARG A 47 1.62 -0.34 -2.34
C ARG A 47 1.70 -1.05 -0.99
N ASP A 48 1.42 -2.35 -0.93
CA ASP A 48 1.58 -3.15 0.28
C ASP A 48 3.05 -3.18 0.69
N PHE A 49 3.29 -3.19 2.00
CA PHE A 49 4.65 -3.22 2.52
C PHE A 49 4.73 -4.08 3.79
N ASP A 50 5.89 -4.70 3.97
CA ASP A 50 6.29 -5.47 5.15
C ASP A 50 7.80 -5.23 5.34
N GLU A 51 8.15 -4.23 6.16
CA GLU A 51 9.54 -3.80 6.36
C GLU A 51 9.83 -3.56 7.84
N THR A 52 11.10 -3.41 8.21
CA THR A 52 11.50 -3.02 9.57
C THR A 52 11.93 -1.57 9.58
N TYR A 53 11.35 -0.77 10.48
CA TYR A 53 11.70 0.63 10.68
C TYR A 53 11.98 0.87 12.16
N LYS A 54 13.16 1.42 12.49
CA LYS A 54 13.61 1.67 13.87
C LYS A 54 13.39 0.49 14.83
N ARG A 55 13.80 -0.71 14.42
CA ARG A 55 13.67 -1.98 15.19
C ARG A 55 12.22 -2.46 15.41
N LYS A 56 11.21 -1.82 14.80
CA LYS A 56 9.81 -2.28 14.79
C LYS A 56 9.42 -2.77 13.40
N LYS A 57 8.72 -3.90 13.35
CA LYS A 57 8.17 -4.44 12.10
C LYS A 57 6.92 -3.66 11.73
N ILE A 58 6.90 -3.03 10.56
CA ILE A 58 5.74 -2.31 10.05
C ILE A 58 5.16 -3.03 8.85
N LYS A 59 3.84 -3.17 8.82
CA LYS A 59 3.12 -3.83 7.74
C LYS A 59 1.87 -3.06 7.36
N GLY A 60 1.74 -2.69 6.10
CA GLY A 60 0.56 -2.03 5.56
C GLY A 60 -0.04 -2.83 4.42
N LYS A 61 -1.38 -2.89 4.37
CA LYS A 61 -2.13 -3.48 3.27
C LYS A 61 -3.17 -2.52 2.73
N HIS A 62 -3.21 -2.37 1.43
CA HIS A 62 -4.21 -1.59 0.71
C HIS A 62 -5.31 -2.53 0.22
N ASN A 63 -6.42 -2.57 0.95
CA ASN A 63 -7.59 -3.32 0.52
C ASN A 63 -8.46 -2.49 -0.44
N ALA A 64 -9.10 -3.17 -1.39
CA ALA A 64 -10.13 -2.59 -2.23
C ALA A 64 -11.28 -2.01 -1.38
N GLY A 65 -11.74 -0.80 -1.72
CA GLY A 65 -12.82 -0.12 -0.99
C GLY A 65 -12.37 0.73 0.21
N GLY A 66 -11.10 1.13 0.28
CA GLY A 66 -10.62 2.11 1.28
C GLY A 66 -10.43 1.57 2.69
N LYS A 67 -10.49 0.24 2.87
CA LYS A 67 -10.27 -0.41 4.18
C LYS A 67 -8.80 -0.76 4.37
N HIS A 68 -7.93 0.25 4.40
CA HIS A 68 -6.50 0.03 4.59
C HIS A 68 -6.21 -0.54 5.98
N GLU A 69 -5.25 -1.46 6.05
CA GLU A 69 -4.81 -2.07 7.30
C GLU A 69 -3.38 -1.65 7.60
N LEU A 70 -3.12 -1.32 8.87
CA LEU A 70 -1.78 -1.02 9.35
C LEU A 70 -1.48 -1.84 10.61
N GLN A 71 -0.27 -2.40 10.66
CA GLN A 71 0.23 -3.18 11.79
C GLN A 71 1.65 -2.76 12.16
N ILE A 72 1.92 -2.72 13.46
CA ILE A 72 3.26 -2.48 14.04
C ILE A 72 3.54 -3.63 15.01
N ASN A 73 4.65 -4.34 14.83
CA ASN A 73 5.02 -5.53 15.61
C ASN A 73 3.89 -6.56 15.71
N ASN A 74 3.21 -6.81 14.58
CA ASN A 74 2.04 -7.69 14.46
C ASN A 74 0.79 -7.25 15.26
N ARG A 75 0.78 -6.03 15.82
CA ARG A 75 -0.40 -5.43 16.44
C ARG A 75 -1.11 -4.51 15.46
N LYS A 76 -2.44 -4.65 15.36
CA LYS A 76 -3.27 -3.85 14.46
C LYS A 76 -3.46 -2.45 15.02
N LEU A 77 -3.51 -1.47 14.13
CA LEU A 77 -3.90 -0.11 14.43
C LEU A 77 -5.14 0.24 13.62
N ALA A 78 -6.19 0.70 14.29
CA ALA A 78 -7.37 1.21 13.64
C ALA A 78 -7.06 2.52 12.91
N LEU A 79 -7.53 2.61 11.67
CA LEU A 79 -7.42 3.78 10.84
C LEU A 79 -8.81 4.33 10.56
N THR A 80 -8.96 5.64 10.66
CA THR A 80 -10.19 6.34 10.28
C THR A 80 -9.88 7.26 9.12
N SER A 81 -10.67 7.15 8.05
CA SER A 81 -10.59 8.07 6.91
C SER A 81 -11.36 9.35 7.23
N ILE A 82 -10.76 10.49 6.93
CA ILE A 82 -11.39 11.80 7.10
C ILE A 82 -11.15 12.66 5.86
N SER A 83 -12.14 13.47 5.50
CA SER A 83 -11.97 14.50 4.46
C SER A 83 -11.48 15.79 5.10
N THR A 84 -10.33 16.30 4.66
CA THR A 84 -9.72 17.51 5.24
C THR A 84 -8.96 18.32 4.19
N LEU A 85 -8.63 19.57 4.52
CA LEU A 85 -7.80 20.45 3.70
C LEU A 85 -6.32 20.11 3.91
N PHE A 86 -5.61 19.82 2.82
CA PHE A 86 -4.17 19.59 2.79
C PHE A 86 -3.43 20.79 2.21
N PHE A 87 -2.24 21.05 2.74
CA PHE A 87 -1.30 22.06 2.27
C PHE A 87 -0.03 21.35 1.80
N PRO A 88 0.12 21.11 0.49
CA PRO A 88 1.28 20.40 -0.05
C PRO A 88 2.61 21.13 0.23
N GLU A 89 3.65 20.38 0.60
CA GLU A 89 4.99 20.92 0.84
C GLU A 89 5.69 21.41 -0.44
N ASP A 90 5.24 20.93 -1.60
CA ASP A 90 5.78 21.31 -2.91
C ASP A 90 5.31 22.70 -3.40
N GLY A 91 4.52 23.40 -2.58
CA GLY A 91 3.99 24.73 -2.88
C GLY A 91 2.81 24.74 -3.85
N SER A 92 2.26 23.58 -4.21
CA SER A 92 1.00 23.50 -4.96
C SER A 92 -0.18 24.02 -4.13
N ALA A 93 -1.28 24.33 -4.81
CA ALA A 93 -2.44 24.94 -4.18
C ALA A 93 -3.07 23.98 -3.15
N PRO A 94 -3.57 24.48 -2.00
CA PRO A 94 -4.29 23.66 -1.03
C PRO A 94 -5.49 22.96 -1.66
N HIS A 95 -5.73 21.71 -1.28
CA HIS A 95 -6.82 20.91 -1.82
C HIS A 95 -7.49 20.08 -0.73
N VAL A 96 -8.75 19.71 -0.97
CA VAL A 96 -9.48 18.78 -0.08
C VAL A 96 -9.17 17.36 -0.53
N GLY A 97 -8.69 16.53 0.39
CA GLY A 97 -8.33 15.14 0.15
C GLY A 97 -8.81 14.23 1.28
N VAL A 98 -8.59 12.93 1.10
CA VAL A 98 -8.87 11.92 2.15
C VAL A 98 -7.57 11.62 2.89
N GLY A 99 -7.56 11.95 4.18
CA GLY A 99 -6.50 11.61 5.12
C GLY A 99 -6.87 10.41 5.97
N TYR A 100 -5.85 9.73 6.49
CA TYR A 100 -6.03 8.73 7.54
C TYR A 100 -5.47 9.21 8.86
N ILE A 101 -6.25 8.99 9.91
CA ILE A 101 -5.89 9.21 11.31
C ILE A 101 -5.95 7.89 12.09
N SER A 102 -5.37 7.89 13.28
CA SER A 102 -5.42 6.75 14.21
C SER A 102 -5.52 7.23 15.66
N ALA A 103 -5.64 6.30 16.61
CA ALA A 103 -5.56 6.61 18.03
C ALA A 103 -4.25 7.32 18.43
N VAL A 104 -3.15 6.99 17.76
CA VAL A 104 -1.80 7.50 18.07
C VAL A 104 -1.52 8.81 17.32
N ASN A 105 -2.06 8.96 16.12
CA ASN A 105 -1.90 10.14 15.26
C ASN A 105 -3.28 10.65 14.83
N HIS A 106 -3.92 11.38 15.74
CA HIS A 106 -5.34 11.72 15.62
C HIS A 106 -5.60 13.08 14.93
N TYR A 107 -4.70 14.05 15.14
CA TYR A 107 -4.89 15.44 14.72
C TYR A 107 -4.00 15.89 13.57
N ASP A 108 -3.25 14.96 12.98
CA ASP A 108 -2.31 15.26 11.90
C ASP A 108 -2.46 14.23 10.78
N PRO A 109 -3.55 14.33 10.01
CA PRO A 109 -3.96 13.36 9.01
C PRO A 109 -2.88 13.19 7.95
N VAL A 110 -2.64 11.94 7.53
CA VAL A 110 -1.72 11.66 6.44
C VAL A 110 -2.55 11.35 5.20
N GLU A 111 -2.35 12.14 4.14
CA GLU A 111 -2.98 11.93 2.85
C GLU A 111 -2.54 10.60 2.24
N ILE A 112 -3.51 9.82 1.74
CA ILE A 112 -3.27 8.57 1.01
C ILE A 112 -4.12 8.60 -0.25
N ASP A 113 -3.46 8.51 -1.41
CA ASP A 113 -4.14 8.48 -2.70
C ASP A 113 -3.52 7.42 -3.64
N GLU A 114 -4.11 7.27 -4.83
CA GLU A 114 -3.64 6.32 -5.85
C GLU A 114 -2.52 6.88 -6.74
N THR A 115 -2.13 8.15 -6.58
CA THR A 115 -1.24 8.89 -7.49
C THR A 115 -0.02 9.47 -6.76
N ALA A 116 -0.12 10.69 -6.21
CA ALA A 116 0.99 11.44 -5.63
C ALA A 116 1.38 10.95 -4.22
N ASN A 117 0.42 10.42 -3.48
CA ASN A 117 0.54 9.99 -2.09
C ASN A 117 0.37 8.47 -1.93
N ARG A 118 0.83 7.69 -2.92
CA ARG A 118 0.81 6.21 -2.87
C ARG A 118 1.57 5.62 -1.67
N ASP A 119 2.56 6.34 -1.16
CA ASP A 119 3.33 5.96 0.03
C ASP A 119 2.72 6.48 1.35
N GLY A 120 1.55 7.11 1.30
CA GLY A 120 0.91 7.73 2.47
C GLY A 120 0.73 6.78 3.65
N LEU A 121 0.31 5.53 3.40
CA LEU A 121 0.17 4.51 4.46
C LEU A 121 1.51 4.18 5.12
N LYS A 122 2.59 4.13 4.33
CA LYS A 122 3.95 3.90 4.83
C LYS A 122 4.46 5.11 5.62
N LYS A 123 4.19 6.34 5.15
CA LYS A 123 4.51 7.57 5.88
C LYS A 123 3.80 7.60 7.24
N LEU A 124 2.51 7.26 7.28
CA LEU A 124 1.75 7.14 8.52
C LEU A 124 2.36 6.09 9.46
N ALA A 125 2.70 4.91 8.95
CA ALA A 125 3.36 3.86 9.73
C ALA A 125 4.65 4.33 10.41
N LYS A 126 5.52 5.00 9.65
CA LYS A 126 6.80 5.53 10.16
C LYS A 126 6.55 6.62 11.21
N LYS A 127 5.61 7.51 10.96
CA LYS A 127 5.20 8.55 11.92
C LYS A 127 4.70 7.96 13.23
N ILE A 128 3.88 6.90 13.19
CA ILE A 128 3.41 6.23 14.41
C ILE A 128 4.57 5.58 15.16
N VAL A 129 5.50 4.91 14.46
CA VAL A 129 6.72 4.39 15.10
C VAL A 129 7.54 5.50 15.76
N ASP A 130 7.64 6.66 15.10
CA ASP A 130 8.33 7.82 15.64
C ASP A 130 7.65 8.38 16.91
N ILE A 131 6.31 8.41 16.95
CA ILE A 131 5.53 8.82 18.13
C ILE A 131 5.67 7.79 19.27
N LEU A 132 5.63 6.49 18.96
CA LEU A 132 5.73 5.43 19.97
C LEU A 132 7.11 5.36 20.62
N GLY A 133 8.18 5.65 19.87
CA GLY A 133 9.54 5.49 20.35
C GLY A 133 9.81 4.04 20.78
N ASP A 134 10.10 3.82 22.06
CA ASP A 134 10.32 2.47 22.61
C ASP A 134 9.02 1.75 23.01
N ALA A 135 7.88 2.46 23.09
CA ALA A 135 6.59 1.88 23.48
C ALA A 135 6.00 0.95 22.40
N GLU A 136 5.13 0.03 22.82
CA GLU A 136 4.38 -0.86 21.93
C GLU A 136 2.93 -0.43 21.83
N LEU A 137 2.27 -0.76 20.71
CA LEU A 137 0.82 -0.64 20.61
C LEU A 137 0.17 -1.57 21.65
N SER A 138 -0.94 -1.13 22.25
CA SER A 138 -1.79 -1.99 23.03
C SER A 138 -2.82 -2.70 22.13
N ASP A 139 -3.58 -3.66 22.67
CA ASP A 139 -4.62 -4.35 21.90
C ASP A 139 -5.81 -3.43 21.61
N GLU A 140 -6.04 -2.42 22.45
CA GLU A 140 -7.06 -1.39 22.28
C GLU A 140 -6.77 -0.48 21.07
N ALA A 141 -5.51 -0.42 20.59
CA ALA A 141 -5.16 0.33 19.39
C ALA A 141 -5.87 -0.18 18.12
N ALA A 142 -6.39 -1.41 18.16
CA ALA A 142 -7.18 -1.99 17.07
C ALA A 142 -8.66 -1.59 17.09
N GLN A 143 -9.14 -0.89 18.11
CA GLN A 143 -10.53 -0.48 18.23
C GLN A 143 -10.83 0.67 17.26
N GLU A 144 -11.89 0.53 16.46
CA GLU A 144 -12.32 1.56 15.51
C GLU A 144 -12.73 2.84 16.25
N HIS A 145 -12.22 3.98 15.78
CA HIS A 145 -12.63 5.30 16.24
C HIS A 145 -13.78 5.81 15.36
N ARG A 146 -14.92 6.14 15.99
CA ARG A 146 -16.08 6.75 15.33
C ARG A 146 -16.12 8.24 15.62
N HIS A 147 -16.28 9.05 14.59
CA HIS A 147 -16.47 10.50 14.65
C HIS A 147 -17.85 10.89 14.14
#